data_AF-A0A963NV99-F1
#
_entry.id   AF-A0A963NV99-F1
#
_cell.length_a   1.000
_cell.length_b   1.000
_cell.length_c   1.000
_cell.angle_alpha   90.00
_cell.angle_beta   90.00
_cell.angle_gamma   90.00
#
_symmetry.space_group_name_H-M   'P 1'
#
loop_
_entity.id
_entity.type
_entity.pdbx_description
1 polymer ?
#
loop_
_entity_poly.entity_id
_entity_poly.type
_entity_poly.pdbx_seq_one_letter_code
_entity_poly.pdbx_strand_id
1 'polypeptide(L)' 'DLLAHASAKRARKGVPLLVGNIGPATFGQDDNALLLVDAQGHRELPRASKRVLAQQLVAEIADRLTAPKT' A
#
# COMPACT_ATOMS: atom_id res chain seq x y z
N ASP A 1 -8.97 3.60 13.72
CA ASP A 1 -7.56 3.29 13.46
C ASP A 1 -7.40 2.83 12.01
N LEU A 2 -6.62 3.55 11.20
CA LEU A 2 -6.52 3.34 9.76
C LEU A 2 -6.00 1.93 9.42
N LEU A 3 -5.00 1.45 10.16
CA LEU A 3 -4.41 0.13 9.95
C LEU A 3 -5.42 -0.98 10.21
N ALA A 4 -6.13 -0.93 11.34
CA ALA A 4 -7.16 -1.93 11.66
C ALA A 4 -8.24 -2.03 10.56
N HIS A 5 -8.72 -0.90 10.05
CA HIS A 5 -9.70 -0.89 8.96
C HIS A 5 -9.12 -1.41 7.64
N ALA A 6 -7.86 -1.08 7.34
CA ALA A 6 -7.16 -1.55 6.15
C ALA A 6 -6.95 -3.08 6.19
N SER A 7 -6.48 -3.62 7.31
CA SER A 7 -6.30 -5.06 7.54
C SER A 7 -7.61 -5.83 7.44
N ALA A 8 -8.68 -5.34 8.07
CA ALA A 8 -10.01 -5.94 7.97
C ALA A 8 -10.55 -5.92 6.52
N LYS A 9 -10.33 -4.82 5.79
CA LYS A 9 -10.73 -4.69 4.38
C LYS A 9 -9.93 -5.64 3.48
N ARG A 10 -8.63 -5.82 3.72
CA ARG A 10 -7.77 -6.77 3.00
C ARG A 10 -8.26 -8.20 3.18
N ALA A 11 -8.49 -8.60 4.43
CA ALA A 11 -9.01 -9.94 4.76
C ALA A 11 -10.39 -10.20 4.14
N ARG A 12 -11.34 -9.25 4.28
CA ARG A 12 -12.69 -9.37 3.69
C ARG A 12 -12.67 -9.46 2.16
N LYS A 13 -11.73 -8.79 1.49
CA LYS A 13 -11.60 -8.82 0.03
C LYS A 13 -10.79 -10.03 -0.47
N GLY A 14 -10.10 -10.76 0.40
CA GLY A 14 -9.24 -11.88 0.01
C GLY A 14 -8.08 -11.48 -0.91
N VAL A 15 -7.63 -10.23 -0.86
CA VAL A 15 -6.53 -9.74 -1.72
C VAL A 15 -5.18 -9.95 -1.05
N PRO A 16 -4.11 -10.30 -1.79
CA PRO A 16 -2.79 -10.53 -1.20
C PRO A 16 -2.20 -9.25 -0.58
N LEU A 17 -2.41 -8.11 -1.25
CA LEU A 17 -1.94 -6.79 -0.88
C LEU A 17 -3.09 -5.78 -0.99
N LEU A 18 -3.24 -4.92 0.01
CA LEU A 18 -4.11 -3.75 -0.02
C LEU A 18 -3.23 -2.49 0.04
N VAL A 19 -3.49 -1.54 -0.84
CA VAL A 19 -2.80 -0.24 -0.89
C VAL A 19 -3.80 0.84 -0.46
N GLY A 20 -3.57 1.44 0.71
CA GLY A 20 -4.37 2.52 1.26
C GLY A 20 -3.81 3.89 0.90
N ASN A 21 -4.68 4.80 0.44
CA ASN A 21 -4.39 6.24 0.33
C ASN A 21 -4.81 6.96 1.63
N ILE A 22 -4.04 7.97 2.04
CA ILE A 22 -4.39 8.84 3.18
C ILE A 22 -5.17 10.07 2.67
N GLY A 23 -6.42 9.82 2.26
CA GLY A 23 -7.22 10.73 1.42
C GLY A 23 -7.38 12.18 1.88
N PRO A 24 -7.71 12.50 3.15
CA PRO A 24 -7.95 13.89 3.56
C PRO A 24 -6.74 14.83 3.41
N ALA A 25 -5.53 14.28 3.43
CA ALA A 25 -4.28 15.07 3.36
C ALA A 25 -3.68 15.13 1.93
N THR A 26 -4.15 14.29 1.00
CA THR A 26 -3.51 14.10 -0.31
C THR A 26 -4.45 14.26 -1.50
N PHE A 27 -5.75 14.45 -1.26
CA PHE A 27 -6.69 14.67 -2.34
C PHE A 27 -6.38 15.97 -3.12
N GLY A 28 -6.30 15.87 -4.44
CA GLY A 28 -5.97 17.00 -5.31
C GLY A 28 -4.51 17.49 -5.25
N GLN A 29 -3.64 16.83 -4.47
CA GLN A 29 -2.23 17.20 -4.31
C GLN A 29 -1.33 16.43 -5.28
N ASP A 30 -0.17 16.96 -5.64
CA ASP A 30 0.83 16.26 -6.47
C ASP A 30 1.58 15.16 -5.70
N ASP A 31 1.66 15.33 -4.39
CA ASP A 31 2.22 14.36 -3.46
C ASP A 31 1.14 13.50 -2.80
N ASN A 32 1.51 12.29 -2.46
CA ASN A 32 0.66 11.35 -1.75
C ASN A 32 1.49 10.59 -0.70
N ALA A 33 0.86 9.74 0.10
CA ALA A 33 1.50 8.76 0.98
C ALA A 33 0.66 7.48 0.95
N LEU A 34 1.30 6.31 1.01
CA LEU A 34 0.63 5.02 0.87
C LEU A 34 0.84 4.15 2.11
N LEU A 35 -0.20 3.39 2.48
CA LEU A 35 -0.11 2.30 3.43
C LEU A 35 -0.25 0.97 2.70
N LEU A 36 0.77 0.13 2.73
CA LEU A 36 0.77 -1.23 2.19
C LEU A 36 0.39 -2.19 3.30
N VAL A 37 -0.60 -3.06 3.07
CA VAL A 37 -1.05 -4.06 4.05
C VAL A 37 -1.15 -5.44 3.40
N ASP A 38 -0.49 -6.42 3.98
CA ASP A 38 -0.51 -7.82 3.55
C ASP A 38 -0.81 -8.78 4.71
N ALA A 39 -0.51 -10.07 4.55
CA ALA A 39 -0.74 -11.07 5.59
C ALA A 39 0.33 -11.04 6.71
N GLN A 40 1.50 -10.48 6.43
CA GLN A 40 2.66 -10.44 7.31
C GLN A 40 2.69 -9.15 8.13
N GLY A 41 2.01 -8.10 7.68
CA GLY A 41 1.85 -6.87 8.41
C GLY A 41 1.55 -5.68 7.50
N HIS A 42 2.23 -4.58 7.75
CA HIS A 42 2.08 -3.36 6.99
C HIS A 42 3.39 -2.60 6.84
N ARG A 43 3.44 -1.76 5.82
CA ARG A 43 4.57 -0.87 5.54
C ARG A 43 4.04 0.47 5.04
N GLU A 44 4.64 1.55 5.50
CA GLU A 44 4.35 2.89 4.99
C GLU A 44 5.30 3.26 3.85
N LEU A 45 4.75 3.83 2.78
CA LEU A 45 5.50 4.62 1.82
C LEU A 45 5.26 6.09 2.18
N PRO A 46 6.30 6.81 2.66
CA PRO A 46 6.17 8.17 3.16
C PRO A 46 5.78 9.13 2.02
N ARG A 47 5.48 10.37 2.41
CA ARG A 47 5.03 11.39 1.46
C ARG A 47 6.05 11.59 0.33
N ALA A 48 5.60 11.44 -0.91
CA ALA A 48 6.38 11.66 -2.12
C ALA A 48 5.45 11.95 -3.30
N SER A 49 6.03 12.38 -4.43
CA SER A 49 5.25 12.58 -5.66
C SER A 49 4.56 11.28 -6.08
N LYS A 50 3.38 11.38 -6.68
CA LYS A 50 2.64 10.22 -7.23
C LYS A 50 3.49 9.34 -8.13
N ARG A 51 4.40 9.94 -8.92
CA ARG A 51 5.30 9.20 -9.81
C ARG A 51 6.30 8.34 -9.03
N VAL A 52 6.92 8.90 -7.98
CA VAL A 52 7.84 8.16 -7.12
C VAL A 52 7.12 7.01 -6.42
N LEU A 53 5.93 7.28 -5.87
CA LEU A 53 5.13 6.25 -5.21
C LEU A 53 4.67 5.14 -6.15
N ALA A 54 4.32 5.47 -7.39
CA ALA A 54 3.98 4.47 -8.40
C ALA A 54 5.18 3.55 -8.71
N GLN A 55 6.39 4.12 -8.84
CA GLN A 55 7.62 3.35 -9.07
C GLN A 55 7.93 2.43 -7.89
N GLN A 56 7.83 2.93 -6.66
CA GLN A 56 8.03 2.13 -5.44
C GLN A 56 6.99 1.00 -5.32
N LEU A 57 5.72 1.29 -5.63
CA LEU A 57 4.65 0.29 -5.60
C LEU A 57 4.86 -0.81 -6.64
N VAL A 58 5.28 -0.46 -7.86
CA VAL A 58 5.57 -1.46 -8.91
C VAL A 58 6.75 -2.34 -8.50
N ALA A 59 7.81 -1.76 -7.93
CA ALA A 59 8.94 -2.54 -7.42
C ALA A 59 8.52 -3.50 -6.30
N GLU A 60 7.74 -3.04 -5.33
CA GLU A 60 7.19 -3.88 -4.26
C GLU A 60 6.34 -5.04 -4.79
N ILE A 61 5.51 -4.79 -5.81
CA ILE A 61 4.72 -5.84 -6.46
C ILE A 61 5.64 -6.84 -7.19
N ALA A 62 6.67 -6.36 -7.89
CA ALA A 62 7.62 -7.21 -8.59
C ALA A 62 8.38 -8.12 -7.61
N ASP A 63 8.88 -7.58 -6.50
CA ASP A 63 9.58 -8.33 -5.46
C ASP A 63 8.71 -9.47 -4.93
N ARG A 64 7.42 -9.20 -4.65
CA ARG A 64 6.44 -10.21 -4.21
C ARG A 64 6.16 -11.31 -5.23
N LEU A 65 6.22 -10.99 -6.52
CA LEU A 65 6.02 -11.98 -7.59
C LEU A 65 7.24 -12.89 -7.77
N THR A 66 8.44 -12.39 -7.46
CA THR A 66 9.69 -13.16 -7.53
C THR A 66 10.00 -13.94 -6.26
N ALA A 67 9.40 -13.55 -5.13
CA ALA A 67 9.52 -14.28 -3.87
C ALA A 67 8.99 -15.72 -4.04
N PRO A 68 9.71 -16.73 -3.53
CA PRO A 68 9.23 -18.10 -3.59
C PRO A 68 7.88 -18.21 -2.89
N LYS A 69 6.90 -18.79 -3.59
CA LYS A 69 5.59 -19.11 -3.01
C LYS A 69 5.80 -20.20 -1.95
N THR A 70 5.81 -19.82 -0.68
CA THR A 70 5.67 -20.74 0.46
C THR A 70 4.27 -21.32 0.52
#